data_AF-A0A965J1Y6-F1
#
_entry.id   AF-A0A965J1Y6-F1
#
_cell.length_a   1.000
_cell.length_b   1.000
_cell.length_c   1.000
_cell.angle_alpha   90.00
_cell.angle_beta   90.00
_cell.angle_gamma   90.00
#
_symmetry.space_group_name_H-M   'P 1'
#
loop_
_entity.id
_entity.type
_entity.pdbx_description
1 polymer ?
#
loop_
_entity_poly.entity_id
_entity_poly.type
_entity_poly.pdbx_seq_one_letter_code
_entity_poly.pdbx_strand_id
1 'polypeptide(L)'
;ETTAAQQGAVGNLRFDPMAMLPFCGYNMADYFGHWLSIGDKTKADKLPQIFFVNWFRRDEDGRFLWPGYGENSRVLKWIFDRVDGKANATKTEIGYLPAPGDIDTKGLDVNPADMEAILSVDADGWKSALPQIKDHYAQFGGKLPARLGKQLEQLAGALS
;
A
#
# COMPACT_ATOMS: atom_id res chain seq x y z
N GLU A 1 5.27 -8.34 7.12
CA GLU A 1 5.58 -9.34 8.16
C GLU A 1 5.38 -10.73 7.60
N THR A 2 6.26 -11.68 7.92
CA THR A 2 6.11 -13.09 7.52
C THR A 2 5.02 -13.75 8.35
N THR A 3 3.97 -14.27 7.72
CA THR A 3 2.89 -15.00 8.42
C THR A 3 3.23 -16.48 8.63
N ALA A 4 2.61 -17.12 9.61
CA ALA A 4 2.79 -18.54 9.96
C ALA A 4 2.61 -19.55 8.79
N ALA A 5 1.94 -19.17 7.70
CA ALA A 5 1.77 -20.00 6.51
C ALA A 5 3.08 -20.22 5.70
N GLN A 6 4.18 -19.53 6.02
CA GLN A 6 5.45 -19.71 5.32
C GLN A 6 6.65 -19.72 6.28
N GLN A 7 7.54 -20.69 6.08
CA GLN A 7 8.79 -20.84 6.84
C GLN A 7 9.75 -19.69 6.49
N GLY A 8 9.86 -18.71 7.38
CA GLY A 8 10.82 -17.61 7.29
C GLY A 8 10.98 -16.92 8.64
N ALA A 9 12.10 -16.22 8.83
CA ALA A 9 12.36 -15.47 10.06
C ALA A 9 11.28 -14.39 10.28
N VAL A 10 10.71 -14.37 11.49
CA VAL A 10 9.73 -13.38 11.95
C VAL A 10 10.42 -12.01 12.01
N GLY A 11 9.76 -10.95 11.51
CA GLY A 11 10.22 -9.56 11.67
C GLY A 11 10.89 -8.89 10.46
N ASN A 12 11.27 -9.63 9.41
CA ASN A 12 11.86 -9.02 8.21
C ASN A 12 10.80 -8.55 7.20
N LEU A 13 11.09 -7.44 6.49
CA LEU A 13 10.29 -7.01 5.35
C LEU A 13 10.38 -8.09 4.27
N ARG A 14 9.25 -8.70 3.97
CA ARG A 14 9.11 -9.62 2.85
C ARG A 14 8.39 -8.92 1.72
N PHE A 15 9.02 -8.88 0.56
CA PHE A 15 8.38 -8.45 -0.66
C PHE A 15 7.51 -9.57 -1.20
N ASP A 16 6.19 -9.36 -1.20
CA ASP A 16 5.22 -10.27 -1.81
C ASP A 16 4.39 -9.51 -2.86
N PRO A 17 4.98 -9.26 -4.06
CA PRO A 17 4.33 -8.46 -5.08
C PRO A 17 2.97 -9.07 -5.45
N MET A 18 1.90 -8.28 -5.30
CA MET A 18 0.52 -8.68 -5.61
C MET A 18 0.06 -9.94 -4.86
N ALA A 19 0.70 -10.29 -3.73
CA ALA A 19 0.50 -11.55 -3.01
C ALA A 19 0.73 -12.80 -3.89
N MET A 20 1.60 -12.70 -4.90
CA MET A 20 1.84 -13.72 -5.92
C MET A 20 3.22 -14.38 -5.81
N LEU A 21 4.05 -14.03 -4.81
CA LEU A 21 5.41 -14.58 -4.69
C LEU A 21 5.45 -16.12 -4.75
N PRO A 22 4.61 -16.89 -4.02
CA PRO A 22 4.63 -18.35 -4.09
C PRO A 22 3.79 -18.93 -5.25
N PHE A 23 3.13 -18.09 -6.05
CA PHE A 23 2.14 -18.52 -7.04
C PHE A 23 2.46 -18.09 -8.48
N CYS A 24 3.43 -17.20 -8.68
CA CYS A 24 3.79 -16.70 -10.00
C CYS A 24 4.41 -17.82 -10.85
N GLY A 25 3.67 -18.32 -11.84
CA GLY A 25 4.08 -19.45 -12.69
C GLY A 25 5.12 -19.13 -13.77
N TYR A 26 5.62 -17.90 -13.81
CA TYR A 26 6.65 -17.44 -14.76
C TYR A 26 7.49 -16.33 -14.13
N ASN A 27 8.40 -15.73 -14.89
CA ASN A 27 9.28 -14.68 -14.38
C ASN A 27 8.47 -13.48 -13.85
N MET A 28 8.72 -13.10 -12.58
CA MET A 28 7.99 -12.03 -11.91
C MET A 28 8.15 -10.65 -12.57
N ALA A 29 9.29 -10.38 -13.22
CA ALA A 29 9.49 -9.12 -13.94
C ALA A 29 8.62 -9.05 -15.20
N ASP A 30 8.48 -10.18 -15.90
CA ASP A 30 7.54 -10.32 -17.02
C ASP A 30 6.08 -10.19 -16.52
N TYR A 31 5.77 -10.67 -15.31
CA TYR A 31 4.46 -10.49 -14.66
C TYR A 31 4.14 -9.02 -14.37
N PHE A 32 5.12 -8.24 -13.89
CA PHE A 32 4.96 -6.80 -13.77
C PHE A 32 4.72 -6.13 -15.12
N GLY A 33 5.48 -6.53 -16.14
CA GLY A 33 5.27 -6.05 -17.51
C GLY A 33 3.86 -6.34 -18.03
N HIS A 34 3.32 -7.52 -17.72
CA HIS A 34 1.95 -7.89 -18.07
C HIS A 34 0.91 -6.94 -17.46
N TRP A 35 1.01 -6.64 -16.16
CA TRP A 35 0.13 -5.67 -15.49
C TRP A 35 0.18 -4.29 -16.11
N LEU A 36 1.38 -3.79 -16.43
CA LEU A 36 1.54 -2.51 -17.12
C LEU A 36 0.85 -2.52 -18.49
N SER A 37 1.00 -3.61 -19.25
CA SER A 37 0.35 -3.76 -20.55
C SER A 37 -1.18 -3.77 -20.48
N ILE A 38 -1.79 -4.22 -19.39
CA ILE A 38 -3.25 -4.14 -19.19
C ILE A 38 -3.66 -2.67 -19.07
N GLY A 39 -2.89 -1.88 -18.33
CA GLY A 39 -3.12 -0.44 -18.18
C GLY A 39 -3.07 0.32 -19.51
N ASP A 40 -2.20 -0.12 -20.42
CA ASP A 40 -2.02 0.53 -21.73
C ASP A 40 -3.09 0.12 -22.77
N LYS A 41 -3.90 -0.91 -22.48
CA LYS A 41 -4.93 -1.45 -23.40
C LYS A 41 -6.26 -0.72 -23.36
N THR A 42 -6.46 0.20 -22.42
CA THR A 42 -7.72 0.94 -22.27
C THR A 42 -7.47 2.35 -21.77
N LYS A 43 -8.53 3.16 -21.72
CA LYS A 43 -8.46 4.51 -21.16
C LYS A 43 -8.38 4.44 -19.64
N ALA A 44 -7.68 5.40 -19.04
CA ALA A 44 -7.47 5.45 -17.59
C ALA A 44 -8.78 5.48 -16.78
N ASP A 45 -9.83 6.12 -17.30
CA ASP A 45 -11.17 6.20 -16.68
C ASP A 45 -11.95 4.88 -16.71
N LYS A 46 -11.43 3.85 -17.40
CA LYS A 46 -12.00 2.50 -17.46
C LYS A 46 -11.23 1.49 -16.62
N LEU A 47 -10.10 1.87 -16.05
CA LEU A 47 -9.33 1.01 -15.16
C LEU A 47 -9.89 1.08 -13.72
N PRO A 48 -9.81 -0.01 -12.95
CA PRO A 48 -10.13 0.05 -11.53
C PRO A 48 -9.11 0.94 -10.81
N GLN A 49 -9.59 1.68 -9.80
CA GLN A 49 -8.68 2.34 -8.86
C GLN A 49 -7.97 1.28 -8.00
N ILE A 50 -6.68 1.49 -7.73
CA ILE A 50 -5.86 0.59 -6.93
C ILE A 50 -5.67 1.20 -5.55
N PHE A 51 -5.91 0.41 -4.51
CA PHE A 51 -5.78 0.82 -3.11
C PHE A 51 -4.81 -0.09 -2.37
N PHE A 52 -4.08 0.50 -1.43
CA PHE A 52 -3.27 -0.24 -0.45
C PHE A 52 -3.87 -0.01 0.94
N VAL A 53 -4.03 -1.07 1.72
CA VAL A 53 -4.59 -1.01 3.07
C VAL A 53 -3.65 -1.67 4.07
N ASN A 54 -3.60 -1.12 5.28
CA ASN A 54 -2.87 -1.71 6.39
C ASN A 54 -3.77 -1.79 7.63
N TRP A 55 -4.35 -2.97 7.88
CA TRP A 55 -5.15 -3.24 9.08
C TRP A 55 -4.32 -3.49 10.34
N PHE A 56 -2.99 -3.59 10.19
CA PHE A 56 -2.09 -4.12 11.20
C PHE A 56 -1.13 -3.06 11.75
N ARG A 57 -1.39 -1.77 11.49
CA ARG A 57 -0.58 -0.68 12.07
C ARG A 57 -0.69 -0.72 13.59
N ARG A 58 0.45 -0.60 14.26
CA ARG A 58 0.58 -0.66 15.72
C ARG A 58 1.23 0.60 16.26
N ASP A 59 0.97 0.92 17.52
CA ASP A 59 1.74 1.90 18.29
C ASP A 59 3.06 1.31 18.82
N GLU A 60 3.80 2.13 19.55
CA GLU A 60 5.08 1.77 20.18
C GLU A 60 4.95 0.64 21.21
N ASP A 61 3.78 0.50 21.85
CA ASP A 61 3.46 -0.57 22.79
C ASP A 61 2.98 -1.85 22.09
N GLY A 62 2.89 -1.84 20.75
CA GLY A 62 2.49 -2.98 19.94
C GLY A 62 0.97 -3.22 19.88
N ARG A 63 0.16 -2.29 20.37
CA ARG A 63 -1.31 -2.32 20.28
C ARG A 63 -1.73 -1.93 18.87
N PHE A 64 -2.74 -2.63 18.34
CA PHE A 64 -3.34 -2.25 17.05
C PHE A 64 -4.05 -0.90 17.15
N LEU A 65 -3.77 -0.02 16.20
CA LEU A 65 -4.44 1.28 16.13
C LEU A 65 -5.87 1.17 15.57
N TRP A 66 -6.13 0.16 14.74
CA TRP A 66 -7.44 -0.06 14.11
C TRP A 66 -8.07 -1.37 14.61
N PRO A 67 -9.37 -1.40 14.98
CA PRO A 67 -10.03 -2.60 15.51
C PRO A 67 -10.12 -3.77 14.50
N GLY A 68 -10.10 -3.50 13.20
CA GLY A 68 -10.08 -4.54 12.17
C GLY A 68 -11.41 -5.28 11.98
N TYR A 69 -11.34 -6.49 11.42
CA TYR A 69 -12.49 -7.38 11.22
C TYR A 69 -13.69 -6.70 10.53
N GLY A 70 -14.87 -6.72 11.18
CA GLY A 70 -16.10 -6.12 10.64
C GLY A 70 -15.97 -4.61 10.44
N GLU A 71 -15.13 -3.93 11.22
CA GLU A 71 -14.94 -2.48 11.12
C GLU A 71 -14.19 -2.09 9.84
N ASN A 72 -13.48 -3.03 9.20
CA ASN A 72 -12.88 -2.79 7.87
C ASN A 72 -13.92 -2.39 6.81
N SER A 73 -15.20 -2.73 7.03
CA SER A 73 -16.31 -2.27 6.18
C SER A 73 -16.38 -0.73 6.06
N ARG A 74 -15.92 0.03 7.07
CA ARG A 74 -15.88 1.50 7.06
C ARG A 74 -14.86 2.05 6.06
N VAL A 75 -13.71 1.39 5.95
CA VAL A 75 -12.69 1.74 4.95
C VAL A 75 -13.10 1.27 3.56
N LEU A 76 -13.77 0.11 3.45
CA LEU A 76 -14.38 -0.31 2.17
C LEU A 76 -15.45 0.68 1.71
N LYS A 77 -16.27 1.20 2.62
CA LYS A 77 -17.23 2.28 2.32
C LYS A 77 -16.50 3.51 1.76
N TRP A 78 -15.41 3.95 2.37
CA TRP A 78 -14.62 5.07 1.84
C TRP A 78 -14.06 4.77 0.45
N ILE A 79 -13.57 3.55 0.20
CA ILE A 79 -13.11 3.12 -1.13
C ILE A 79 -14.25 3.24 -2.17
N PHE A 80 -15.45 2.76 -1.85
CA PHE A 80 -16.62 2.91 -2.74
C PHE A 80 -16.95 4.38 -2.99
N ASP A 81 -17.00 5.20 -1.93
CA ASP A 81 -17.27 6.62 -2.05
C ASP A 81 -16.16 7.35 -2.85
N ARG A 82 -14.89 6.91 -2.79
CA ARG A 82 -13.80 7.44 -3.62
C ARG A 82 -13.93 7.07 -5.08
N VAL A 83 -14.33 5.85 -5.38
CA VAL A 83 -14.62 5.41 -6.75
C VAL A 83 -15.77 6.21 -7.35
N ASP A 84 -16.80 6.50 -6.55
CA ASP A 84 -17.97 7.31 -6.95
C ASP A 84 -17.72 8.83 -6.96
N GLY A 85 -16.54 9.30 -6.54
CA GLY A 85 -16.22 10.73 -6.45
C GLY A 85 -16.95 11.48 -5.32
N LYS A 86 -17.39 10.76 -4.29
CA LYS A 86 -18.17 11.27 -3.13
C LYS A 86 -17.35 11.44 -1.85
N ALA A 87 -16.15 10.87 -1.78
CA ALA A 87 -15.25 11.03 -0.64
C ALA A 87 -14.06 11.93 -0.97
N ASN A 88 -13.59 12.66 0.03
CA ASN A 88 -12.40 13.50 -0.07
C ASN A 88 -11.13 12.65 0.12
N ALA A 89 -10.00 13.24 -0.26
CA ALA A 89 -8.70 12.65 0.02
C ALA A 89 -7.64 13.73 0.15
N THR A 90 -6.71 13.51 1.07
CA THR A 90 -5.50 14.32 1.21
C THR A 90 -4.43 13.70 0.33
N LYS A 91 -3.86 14.51 -0.58
CA LYS A 91 -2.68 14.10 -1.36
C LYS A 91 -1.46 14.07 -0.44
N THR A 92 -0.71 12.98 -0.47
CA THR A 92 0.54 12.76 0.27
C THR A 92 1.63 12.24 -0.65
N GLU A 93 2.83 12.05 -0.10
CA GLU A 93 4.01 11.55 -0.80
C GLU A 93 3.81 10.12 -1.33
N ILE A 94 2.89 9.36 -0.70
CA ILE A 94 2.61 7.95 -1.02
C ILE A 94 1.29 7.75 -1.76
N GLY A 95 0.61 8.84 -2.15
CA GLY A 95 -0.64 8.80 -2.90
C GLY A 95 -1.75 9.63 -2.26
N TYR A 96 -2.92 9.03 -2.08
CA TYR A 96 -4.10 9.70 -1.54
C TYR A 96 -4.59 8.96 -0.30
N LEU A 97 -4.63 9.65 0.83
CA LEU A 97 -5.18 9.14 2.08
C LEU A 97 -6.59 9.71 2.33
N PRO A 98 -7.45 9.03 3.11
CA PRO A 98 -8.69 9.63 3.60
C PRO A 98 -8.42 10.98 4.25
N ALA A 99 -9.28 11.97 3.97
CA ALA A 99 -9.23 13.23 4.70
C ALA A 99 -9.62 13.01 6.18
N PRO A 100 -9.16 13.87 7.10
CA PRO A 100 -9.60 13.79 8.50
C PRO A 100 -11.14 13.81 8.61
N GLY A 101 -11.71 12.80 9.25
CA GLY A 101 -13.16 12.64 9.42
C GLY A 101 -13.91 11.93 8.28
N ASP A 102 -13.24 11.59 7.17
CA ASP A 102 -13.90 10.88 6.05
C ASP A 102 -14.12 9.38 6.33
N ILE A 103 -13.38 8.81 7.28
CA ILE A 103 -13.66 7.46 7.79
C ILE A 103 -14.70 7.57 8.91
N ASP A 104 -15.84 6.91 8.72
CA ASP A 104 -16.90 6.85 9.73
C ASP A 104 -16.42 6.06 10.96
N THR A 105 -16.20 6.76 12.08
CA THR A 105 -15.85 6.18 13.38
C THR A 105 -17.03 6.14 14.35
N LYS A 106 -18.26 6.43 13.92
CA LYS A 106 -19.43 6.41 14.79
C LYS A 106 -19.63 5.03 15.42
N GLY A 107 -19.73 5.04 16.75
CA GLY A 107 -19.89 3.82 17.56
C GLY A 107 -18.59 3.04 17.78
N LEU A 108 -17.44 3.58 17.37
CA LEU A 108 -16.13 3.04 17.70
C LEU A 108 -15.49 3.82 18.85
N ASP A 109 -14.81 3.08 19.72
CA ASP A 109 -13.91 3.64 20.73
C ASP A 109 -12.50 3.75 20.15
N VAL A 110 -12.34 4.62 19.14
CA VAL A 110 -11.04 4.94 18.55
C VAL A 110 -10.68 6.37 18.93
N ASN A 111 -9.54 6.54 19.59
CA ASN A 111 -9.06 7.85 19.99
C ASN A 111 -8.72 8.70 18.75
N PRO A 112 -9.08 9.99 18.70
CA PRO A 112 -8.66 10.91 17.65
C PRO A 112 -7.15 10.84 17.32
N ALA A 113 -6.29 10.68 18.32
CA ALA A 113 -4.84 10.54 18.12
C ALA A 113 -4.47 9.25 17.36
N ASP A 114 -5.18 8.15 17.60
CA ASP A 114 -4.98 6.89 16.85
C ASP A 114 -5.38 7.09 15.38
N MET A 115 -6.47 7.81 15.11
CA MET A 115 -6.89 8.13 13.73
C MET A 115 -5.90 9.04 13.01
N GLU A 116 -5.37 10.05 13.69
CA GLU A 116 -4.31 10.90 13.14
C GLU A 116 -3.06 10.07 12.82
N ALA A 117 -2.65 9.19 13.73
CA ALA A 117 -1.55 8.27 13.50
C ALA A 117 -1.84 7.32 12.33
N ILE A 118 -3.04 6.73 12.22
CA ILE A 118 -3.41 5.84 11.10
C ILE A 118 -3.30 6.56 9.76
N LEU A 119 -3.75 7.82 9.69
CA LEU A 119 -3.82 8.62 8.46
C LEU A 119 -2.57 9.46 8.21
N SER A 120 -1.48 9.25 8.98
CA SER A 120 -0.20 9.91 8.76
C SER A 120 0.76 9.09 7.89
N VAL A 121 1.69 9.79 7.24
CA VAL A 121 2.82 9.19 6.51
C VAL A 121 4.06 9.22 7.39
N ASP A 122 4.61 8.06 7.71
CA ASP A 122 5.93 7.93 8.34
C ASP A 122 7.03 8.09 7.28
N ALA A 123 7.43 9.33 7.03
CA ALA A 123 8.41 9.66 6.00
C ALA A 123 9.77 8.98 6.25
N ASP A 124 10.20 8.88 7.51
CA ASP A 124 11.49 8.27 7.87
C ASP A 124 11.46 6.75 7.71
N GLY A 125 10.33 6.12 8.07
CA GLY A 125 10.07 4.71 7.77
C GLY A 125 10.10 4.42 6.27
N TRP A 126 9.47 5.27 5.45
CA TRP A 126 9.52 5.15 4.00
C TRP A 126 10.92 5.34 3.43
N LYS A 127 11.67 6.36 3.89
CA LYS A 127 13.07 6.58 3.51
C LYS A 127 13.94 5.36 3.82
N SER A 128 13.70 4.72 4.97
CA SER A 128 14.39 3.49 5.39
C SER A 128 13.97 2.26 4.57
N ALA A 129 12.80 2.28 3.95
CA ALA A 129 12.32 1.22 3.04
C ALA A 129 12.84 1.37 1.60
N LEU A 130 13.17 2.59 1.14
CA LEU A 130 13.64 2.84 -0.23
C LEU A 130 14.84 1.95 -0.65
N PRO A 131 15.90 1.78 0.16
CA PRO A 131 17.01 0.88 -0.18
C PRO A 131 16.55 -0.57 -0.32
N GLN A 132 15.64 -1.03 0.54
CA GLN A 132 15.13 -2.39 0.52
C GLN A 132 14.32 -2.67 -0.76
N ILE A 133 13.50 -1.69 -1.19
CA ILE A 133 12.75 -1.78 -2.46
C ILE A 133 13.73 -1.81 -3.65
N LYS A 134 14.77 -0.96 -3.60
CA LYS A 134 15.80 -0.91 -4.64
C LYS A 134 16.56 -2.24 -4.75
N ASP A 135 16.95 -2.83 -3.62
CA ASP A 135 17.62 -4.12 -3.58
C ASP A 135 16.72 -5.25 -4.09
N HIS A 136 15.42 -5.23 -3.73
CA HIS A 136 14.44 -6.17 -4.28
C HIS A 136 14.33 -6.01 -5.81
N TYR A 137 14.25 -4.78 -6.31
CA TYR A 137 14.16 -4.51 -7.75
C TYR A 137 15.43 -4.92 -8.51
N ALA A 138 16.61 -4.79 -7.91
CA ALA A 138 17.88 -5.20 -8.51
C ALA A 138 17.93 -6.70 -8.84
N GLN A 139 17.19 -7.54 -8.11
CA GLN A 139 17.12 -8.99 -8.36
C GLN A 139 16.54 -9.34 -9.74
N PHE A 140 15.75 -8.45 -10.33
CA PHE A 140 15.16 -8.64 -11.66
C PHE A 140 16.10 -8.21 -12.81
N GLY A 141 17.25 -7.59 -12.49
CA GLY A 141 18.25 -7.15 -13.46
C GLY A 141 17.63 -6.33 -14.61
N GLY A 142 18.11 -6.57 -15.83
CA GLY A 142 17.64 -5.87 -17.02
C GLY A 142 16.18 -6.17 -17.43
N LYS A 143 15.48 -7.08 -16.75
CA LYS A 143 14.08 -7.40 -17.03
C LYS A 143 13.07 -6.54 -16.28
N LEU A 144 13.50 -5.82 -15.24
CA LEU A 144 12.60 -4.94 -14.50
C LEU A 144 11.99 -3.90 -15.46
N PRO A 145 10.66 -3.77 -15.54
CA PRO A 145 10.05 -2.72 -16.34
C PRO A 145 10.50 -1.33 -15.87
N ALA A 146 11.06 -0.52 -16.77
CA ALA A 146 11.60 0.81 -16.44
C ALA A 146 10.58 1.73 -15.74
N ARG A 147 9.28 1.54 -16.00
CA ARG A 147 8.21 2.29 -15.34
C ARG A 147 8.18 2.06 -13.82
N LEU A 148 8.52 0.87 -13.32
CA LEU A 148 8.61 0.62 -11.87
C LEU A 148 9.77 1.37 -11.23
N GLY A 149 10.95 1.38 -11.88
CA GLY A 149 12.09 2.18 -11.43
C GLY A 149 11.75 3.67 -11.34
N LYS A 150 11.07 4.21 -12.36
CA LYS A 150 10.59 5.60 -12.35
C LYS A 150 9.58 5.89 -11.22
N GLN A 151 8.70 4.95 -10.87
CA GLN A 151 7.79 5.14 -9.74
C GLN A 151 8.54 5.19 -8.40
N LEU A 152 9.59 4.37 -8.24
CA LEU A 152 10.44 4.41 -7.04
C LEU A 152 11.22 5.73 -6.93
N GLU A 153 11.74 6.24 -8.05
CA GLU A 153 12.39 7.56 -8.11
C GLU A 153 11.42 8.70 -7.75
N GLN A 154 10.19 8.64 -8.26
CA GLN A 154 9.15 9.63 -7.93
C GLN A 154 8.79 9.61 -6.44
N LEU A 155 8.64 8.41 -5.85
CA LEU A 155 8.42 8.25 -4.43
C LEU A 155 9.59 8.83 -3.61
N ALA A 156 10.83 8.49 -3.97
CA ALA A 156 12.01 9.02 -3.29
C ALA A 156 12.08 10.56 -3.36
N GLY A 157 11.75 11.14 -4.52
CA GLY A 157 11.71 12.59 -4.70
C GLY A 157 10.58 13.27 -3.92
N ALA A 158 9.43 12.61 -3.77
CA ALA A 158 8.31 13.14 -2.98
C ALA A 158 8.59 13.14 -1.47
N LEU A 159 9.38 12.18 -0.99
CA LEU A 159 9.77 12.06 0.42
C LEU A 159 10.94 12.98 0.83
N SER A 160 11.58 13.66 -0.14
CA SER A 160 12.80 14.45 0.05
C SER A 160 12.55 15.80 0.72
#